data_AF-A0A2D5TNK9-F1
#
_entry.id   AF-A0A2D5TNK9-F1
#
_cell.length_a   1.000
_cell.length_b   1.000
_cell.length_c   1.000
_cell.angle_alpha   90.00
_cell.angle_beta   90.00
_cell.angle_gamma   90.00
#
_symmetry.space_group_name_H-M   'P 1'
#
loop_
_entity.id
_entity.type
_entity.pdbx_description
1 polymer ?
#
loop_
_entity_poly.entity_id
_entity_poly.type
_entity_poly.pdbx_seq_one_letter_code
_entity_poly.pdbx_strand_id
1 'polypeptide(L)'
;MKTGVIIVFKSRIKDIPKDQLVALFNNAPKIEFCLLHKLNDETINDYLIGIAEQCENVSFVSIRNNKMNVSSVRAGSRFMHNEFNLKFLGYVIESKRIDLIQVIETFIENSEEIALRHNKNTRNKKNKQTFIQRLLSLPEFLNEPNEMANDPALI
;
A
#
# COMPACT_ATOMS: atom_id res chain seq x y z
N MET A 1 -10.56 13.52 1.45
CA MET A 1 -9.64 12.75 0.56
C MET A 1 -8.99 11.67 1.40
N LYS A 2 -8.93 10.43 0.90
CA LYS A 2 -8.50 9.25 1.66
C LYS A 2 -7.03 8.91 1.41
N THR A 3 -6.46 8.03 2.23
CA THR A 3 -5.14 7.43 2.00
C THR A 3 -5.35 6.04 1.40
N GLY A 4 -4.58 5.68 0.38
CA GLY A 4 -4.65 4.36 -0.24
C GLY A 4 -3.36 3.57 -0.08
N VAL A 5 -3.47 2.24 -0.02
CA VAL A 5 -2.33 1.32 -0.05
C VAL A 5 -2.61 0.19 -1.03
N ILE A 6 -1.67 -0.08 -1.92
CA ILE A 6 -1.70 -1.26 -2.80
C ILE A 6 -0.80 -2.34 -2.19
N ILE A 7 -1.34 -3.54 -2.01
CA ILE A 7 -0.59 -4.70 -1.53
C ILE A 7 -0.55 -5.73 -2.64
N VAL A 8 0.65 -6.04 -3.12
CA VAL A 8 0.87 -6.93 -4.27
C VAL A 8 1.38 -8.29 -3.76
N PHE A 9 0.52 -9.31 -3.74
CA PHE A 9 0.82 -10.64 -3.20
C PHE A 9 1.41 -11.59 -4.24
N LYS A 10 2.61 -12.15 -4.04
CA LYS A 10 3.27 -13.01 -5.02
C LYS A 10 2.94 -14.49 -4.89
N SER A 11 2.92 -15.04 -3.68
CA SER A 11 2.57 -16.47 -3.50
C SER A 11 2.46 -16.97 -2.05
N ARG A 12 2.72 -16.14 -1.04
CA ARG A 12 2.98 -16.61 0.33
C ARG A 12 1.90 -16.26 1.36
N ILE A 13 0.77 -15.73 0.89
CA ILE A 13 -0.33 -15.28 1.75
C ILE A 13 -0.86 -16.36 2.69
N LYS A 14 -0.80 -17.64 2.29
CA LYS A 14 -1.40 -18.76 3.04
C LYS A 14 -0.77 -18.96 4.42
N ASP A 15 0.43 -18.43 4.64
CA ASP A 15 1.13 -18.52 5.92
C ASP A 15 0.64 -17.46 6.93
N ILE A 16 -0.11 -16.46 6.46
CA ILE A 16 -0.69 -15.42 7.31
C ILE A 16 -2.14 -15.83 7.63
N PRO A 17 -2.54 -15.87 8.92
CA PRO A 17 -3.93 -16.10 9.29
C PRO A 17 -4.85 -15.01 8.73
N LYS A 18 -5.98 -15.42 8.14
CA LYS A 18 -6.96 -14.50 7.54
C LYS A 18 -7.44 -13.46 8.55
N ASP A 19 -7.78 -13.91 9.76
CA ASP A 19 -8.32 -13.07 10.83
C ASP A 19 -7.34 -11.98 11.26
N GLN A 20 -6.02 -12.25 11.17
CA GLN A 20 -5.00 -11.26 11.46
C GLN A 20 -5.03 -10.11 10.45
N LEU A 21 -5.14 -10.41 9.15
CA LEU A 21 -5.26 -9.39 8.11
C LEU A 21 -6.58 -8.63 8.19
N VAL A 22 -7.69 -9.33 8.46
CA VAL A 22 -9.00 -8.71 8.63
C VAL A 22 -8.99 -7.74 9.81
N ALA A 23 -8.45 -8.14 10.96
CA ALA A 23 -8.30 -7.27 12.12
C ALA A 23 -7.43 -6.05 11.79
N LEU A 24 -6.30 -6.26 11.11
CA LEU A 24 -5.38 -5.20 10.71
C LEU A 24 -6.07 -4.16 9.81
N PHE A 25 -6.81 -4.59 8.80
CA PHE A 25 -7.50 -3.67 7.88
C PHE A 25 -8.67 -2.94 8.53
N ASN A 26 -9.46 -3.63 9.35
CA ASN A 26 -10.58 -3.03 10.07
C ASN A 26 -10.14 -2.02 11.14
N ASN A 27 -8.93 -2.14 11.67
CA ASN A 27 -8.33 -1.15 12.56
C ASN A 27 -7.91 0.15 11.83
N ALA A 28 -8.03 0.20 10.51
CA ALA A 28 -7.62 1.34 9.68
C ALA A 28 -8.73 1.86 8.74
N PRO A 29 -9.93 2.24 9.26
CA PRO A 29 -11.10 2.57 8.42
C PRO A 29 -10.93 3.82 7.56
N LYS A 30 -9.89 4.63 7.81
CA LYS A 30 -9.55 5.82 7.00
C LYS A 30 -8.62 5.52 5.83
N ILE A 31 -8.13 4.28 5.72
CA ILE A 31 -7.20 3.84 4.69
C ILE A 31 -7.93 2.84 3.80
N GLU A 32 -7.86 3.06 2.49
CA GLU A 32 -8.35 2.13 1.47
C GLU A 32 -7.22 1.18 1.05
N PHE A 33 -7.48 -0.13 1.07
CA PHE A 33 -6.53 -1.15 0.69
C PHE A 33 -6.93 -1.82 -0.63
N CYS A 34 -5.95 -2.01 -1.52
CA CYS A 34 -6.11 -2.78 -2.75
C CYS A 34 -5.23 -4.03 -2.67
N LEU A 35 -5.83 -5.19 -2.45
CA LEU A 35 -5.18 -6.49 -2.51
C LEU A 35 -5.08 -6.91 -3.97
N LEU A 36 -3.87 -7.10 -4.47
CA LEU A 36 -3.61 -7.36 -5.87
C LEU A 36 -2.87 -8.68 -6.05
N HIS A 37 -3.46 -9.57 -6.85
CA HIS A 37 -2.87 -10.86 -7.20
C HIS A 37 -3.05 -11.19 -8.68
N LYS A 38 -2.34 -12.21 -9.16
CA LYS A 38 -2.52 -12.73 -10.52
C LYS A 38 -3.78 -13.59 -10.60
N LEU A 39 -4.45 -13.57 -11.75
CA LEU A 39 -5.68 -14.33 -11.96
C LEU A 39 -5.48 -15.86 -11.95
N ASN A 40 -4.25 -16.36 -12.09
CA ASN A 40 -3.98 -17.78 -12.38
C ASN A 40 -3.83 -18.68 -11.15
N ASP A 41 -3.99 -18.17 -9.92
CA ASP A 41 -4.01 -18.95 -8.68
C ASP A 41 -5.34 -18.72 -7.96
N GLU A 42 -6.32 -19.56 -8.25
CA GLU A 42 -7.68 -19.47 -7.68
C GLU A 42 -7.65 -19.57 -6.16
N THR A 43 -6.81 -20.43 -5.58
CA THR A 43 -6.76 -20.59 -4.12
C THR A 43 -6.29 -19.31 -3.42
N ILE A 44 -5.29 -18.61 -3.98
CA ILE A 44 -4.85 -17.33 -3.43
C ILE A 44 -5.93 -16.25 -3.66
N ASN A 45 -6.56 -16.23 -4.83
CA ASN A 45 -7.61 -15.28 -5.14
C ASN A 45 -8.81 -15.44 -4.19
N ASP A 46 -9.29 -16.66 -3.97
CA ASP A 46 -10.39 -16.96 -3.06
C ASP A 46 -10.06 -16.54 -1.63
N TYR A 47 -8.82 -16.80 -1.19
CA TYR A 47 -8.35 -16.34 0.12
C TYR A 47 -8.42 -14.81 0.25
N LEU A 48 -7.92 -14.07 -0.75
CA LEU A 48 -7.91 -12.60 -0.74
C LEU A 48 -9.30 -11.98 -0.91
N ILE A 49 -10.14 -12.58 -1.76
CA ILE A 49 -11.56 -12.21 -1.91
C ILE A 49 -12.26 -12.36 -0.55
N GLY A 50 -12.04 -13.48 0.12
CA GLY A 50 -12.63 -13.72 1.42
C GLY A 50 -12.20 -12.68 2.47
N ILE A 51 -11.00 -12.10 2.37
CA ILE A 51 -10.60 -10.97 3.24
C ILE A 51 -11.38 -9.71 2.86
N ALA A 52 -11.42 -9.38 1.57
CA ALA A 52 -12.10 -8.19 1.08
C ALA A 52 -13.60 -8.18 1.44
N GLU A 53 -14.27 -9.33 1.40
CA GLU A 53 -15.68 -9.47 1.80
C GLU A 53 -15.93 -9.18 3.30
N GLN A 54 -14.90 -9.21 4.14
CA GLN A 54 -14.99 -8.96 5.58
C GLN A 54 -14.53 -7.56 6.01
N CYS A 55 -14.09 -6.74 5.05
CA CYS A 55 -13.52 -5.43 5.32
C CYS A 55 -14.09 -4.38 4.35
N GLU A 56 -14.80 -3.37 4.85
CA GLU A 56 -15.42 -2.32 4.03
C GLU A 56 -14.40 -1.46 3.26
N ASN A 57 -13.17 -1.39 3.75
CA ASN A 57 -12.07 -0.57 3.21
C ASN A 57 -11.06 -1.39 2.39
N VAL A 58 -11.42 -2.60 1.95
CA VAL A 58 -10.53 -3.49 1.21
C VAL A 58 -11.17 -3.87 -0.12
N SER A 59 -10.42 -3.70 -1.20
CA SER A 59 -10.78 -4.16 -2.54
C SER A 59 -9.81 -5.21 -3.03
N PHE A 60 -10.31 -6.25 -3.70
CA PHE A 60 -9.48 -7.23 -4.38
C PHE A 60 -9.45 -6.97 -5.90
N VAL A 61 -8.25 -6.99 -6.48
CA VAL A 61 -8.04 -6.80 -7.93
C VAL A 61 -7.18 -7.94 -8.48
N SER A 62 -7.72 -8.69 -9.41
CA SER A 62 -6.98 -9.70 -10.16
C SER A 62 -6.38 -9.11 -11.45
N ILE A 63 -5.13 -9.49 -11.75
CA ILE A 63 -4.45 -9.07 -12.97
C ILE A 63 -4.06 -10.27 -13.83
N ARG A 64 -4.22 -10.16 -15.15
CA ARG A 64 -3.81 -11.19 -16.11
C ARG A 64 -2.29 -11.22 -16.37
N ASN A 65 -1.54 -10.26 -15.84
CA ASN A 65 -0.14 -10.10 -16.20
C ASN A 65 0.76 -11.07 -15.41
N ASN A 66 1.55 -11.87 -16.13
CA ASN A 66 2.44 -12.87 -15.53
C ASN A 66 3.59 -12.26 -14.72
N LYS A 67 3.94 -10.99 -14.93
CA LYS A 67 5.02 -10.30 -14.20
C LYS A 67 4.44 -9.40 -13.10
N MET A 68 4.64 -9.82 -11.86
CA MET A 68 4.31 -9.06 -10.64
C MET A 68 5.39 -8.01 -10.36
N ASN A 69 5.31 -6.90 -11.08
CA ASN A 69 6.30 -5.81 -11.04
C ASN A 69 5.61 -4.44 -11.01
N VAL A 70 6.32 -3.40 -11.43
CA VAL A 70 5.80 -2.02 -11.58
C VAL A 70 4.48 -1.97 -12.36
N SER A 71 4.26 -2.88 -13.31
CA SER A 71 3.01 -2.94 -14.09
C SER A 71 1.80 -3.31 -13.22
N SER A 72 1.99 -4.20 -12.24
CA SER A 72 0.97 -4.60 -11.27
C SER A 72 0.61 -3.43 -10.36
N VAL A 73 1.62 -2.71 -9.87
CA VAL A 73 1.43 -1.49 -9.06
C VAL A 73 0.68 -0.43 -9.87
N ARG A 74 1.01 -0.26 -11.17
CA ARG A 74 0.28 0.67 -12.05
C ARG A 74 -1.19 0.27 -12.24
N ALA A 75 -1.48 -1.01 -12.40
CA ALA A 75 -2.86 -1.50 -12.52
C ALA A 75 -3.66 -1.20 -11.25
N GLY A 76 -3.11 -1.54 -10.08
CA GLY A 76 -3.72 -1.21 -8.78
C GLY A 76 -3.87 0.30 -8.58
N SER A 77 -2.88 1.10 -8.99
CA SER A 77 -2.94 2.55 -8.86
C SER A 77 -4.02 3.19 -9.71
N ARG A 78 -4.25 2.68 -10.93
CA ARG A 78 -5.34 3.15 -11.79
C ARG A 78 -6.70 2.82 -11.18
N PHE A 79 -6.88 1.59 -10.72
CA PHE A 79 -8.08 1.18 -10.01
C PHE A 79 -8.35 2.10 -8.81
N MET A 80 -7.37 2.24 -7.92
CA MET A 80 -7.46 3.04 -6.70
C MET A 80 -7.78 4.51 -6.97
N HIS A 81 -7.21 5.09 -8.03
CA HIS A 81 -7.51 6.47 -8.42
C HIS A 81 -8.92 6.66 -8.99
N ASN A 82 -9.44 5.64 -9.68
CA ASN A 82 -10.75 5.72 -10.31
C ASN A 82 -11.88 5.51 -9.30
N GLU A 83 -11.69 4.59 -8.35
CA GLU A 83 -12.71 4.25 -7.34
C GLU A 83 -12.73 5.23 -6.16
N PHE A 84 -11.56 5.81 -5.81
CA PHE A 84 -11.43 6.57 -4.57
C PHE A 84 -10.83 7.97 -4.80
N ASN A 85 -11.34 8.95 -4.04
CA ASN A 85 -10.76 10.28 -3.98
C ASN A 85 -9.54 10.31 -3.04
N LEU A 86 -8.38 9.91 -3.55
CA LEU A 86 -7.15 9.71 -2.79
C LEU A 86 -6.27 10.96 -2.71
N LYS A 87 -5.76 11.26 -1.51
CA LYS A 87 -4.74 12.28 -1.24
C LYS A 87 -3.33 11.71 -1.43
N PHE A 88 -3.14 10.45 -1.08
CA PHE A 88 -1.86 9.76 -1.02
C PHE A 88 -2.06 8.29 -1.36
N LEU A 89 -1.07 7.68 -2.02
CA LEU A 89 -1.11 6.27 -2.40
C LEU A 89 0.28 5.63 -2.21
N GLY A 90 0.33 4.69 -1.28
CA GLY A 90 1.50 3.83 -1.05
C GLY A 90 1.35 2.47 -1.74
N TYR A 91 2.44 1.74 -1.86
CA TYR A 91 2.41 0.35 -2.25
C TYR A 91 3.47 -0.48 -1.51
N VAL A 92 3.16 -1.76 -1.34
CA VAL A 92 4.09 -2.78 -0.87
C VAL A 92 3.95 -4.01 -1.76
N ILE A 93 5.10 -4.61 -2.10
CA ILE A 93 5.14 -5.85 -2.85
C ILE A 93 5.63 -6.93 -1.90
N GLU A 94 4.81 -7.97 -1.72
CA GLU A 94 5.17 -9.13 -0.90
C GLU A 94 6.51 -9.72 -1.38
N SER A 95 7.40 -9.96 -0.43
CA SER A 95 8.68 -10.61 -0.68
C SER A 95 9.16 -11.35 0.57
N LYS A 96 10.03 -12.34 0.41
CA LYS A 96 10.64 -13.10 1.53
C LYS A 96 11.37 -12.22 2.56
N ARG A 97 11.79 -11.02 2.17
CA ARG A 97 12.65 -10.14 2.97
C ARG A 97 11.86 -9.08 3.74
N ILE A 98 10.54 -9.05 3.56
CA ILE A 98 9.67 -8.03 4.12
C ILE A 98 8.65 -8.73 4.99
N ASP A 99 8.58 -8.34 6.25
CA ASP A 99 7.44 -8.65 7.10
C ASP A 99 6.29 -7.74 6.68
N LEU A 100 5.34 -8.30 5.94
CA LEU A 100 4.24 -7.54 5.36
C LEU A 100 3.31 -6.97 6.43
N ILE A 101 3.07 -7.72 7.51
CA ILE A 101 2.21 -7.28 8.61
C ILE A 101 2.83 -6.08 9.28
N GLN A 102 4.11 -6.19 9.66
CA GLN A 102 4.83 -5.10 10.32
C GLN A 102 4.87 -3.83 9.45
N VAL A 103 5.09 -3.96 8.14
CA VAL A 103 5.09 -2.80 7.23
C VAL A 103 3.73 -2.13 7.18
N ILE A 104 2.64 -2.90 7.11
CA ILE A 104 1.27 -2.35 7.06
C ILE A 104 0.91 -1.71 8.41
N GLU A 105 1.21 -2.37 9.54
CA GLU A 105 1.02 -1.83 10.89
C GLU A 105 1.73 -0.50 11.07
N THR A 106 3.04 -0.47 10.77
CA THR A 106 3.87 0.74 10.88
C THR A 106 3.31 1.84 9.98
N PHE A 107 2.85 1.51 8.77
CA PHE A 107 2.21 2.48 7.89
C PHE A 107 0.92 3.04 8.46
N ILE A 108 0.05 2.20 9.02
CA ILE A 108 -1.23 2.61 9.62
C ILE A 108 -0.97 3.60 10.76
N GLU A 109 -0.07 3.24 11.68
CA GLU A 109 0.31 4.05 12.85
C GLU A 109 0.85 5.43 12.45
N ASN A 110 1.60 5.51 11.35
CA ASN A 110 2.29 6.72 10.91
C ASN A 110 1.64 7.40 9.68
N SER A 111 0.46 6.95 9.27
CA SER A 111 -0.14 7.26 7.96
C SER A 111 -0.30 8.76 7.69
N GLU A 112 -0.64 9.55 8.71
CA GLU A 112 -0.79 11.01 8.60
C GLU A 112 0.55 11.70 8.37
N GLU A 113 1.58 11.32 9.13
CA GLU A 113 2.93 11.87 8.99
C GLU A 113 3.54 11.51 7.65
N ILE A 114 3.42 10.24 7.22
CA ILE A 114 3.89 9.77 5.92
C ILE A 114 3.25 10.58 4.80
N ALA A 115 1.93 10.78 4.86
CA ALA A 115 1.21 11.58 3.87
C ALA A 115 1.66 13.04 3.88
N LEU A 116 1.93 13.65 5.04
CA LEU A 116 2.43 15.02 5.14
C LEU A 116 3.82 15.18 4.53
N ARG A 117 4.77 14.29 4.88
CA ARG A 117 6.14 14.28 4.34
C ARG A 117 6.13 14.10 2.83
N HIS A 118 5.35 13.14 2.33
CA HIS A 118 5.24 12.90 0.90
C HIS A 118 4.68 14.13 0.13
N ASN A 119 3.69 14.82 0.71
CA ASN A 119 3.15 16.04 0.11
C ASN A 119 4.15 17.21 0.09
N LYS A 120 4.99 17.34 1.14
CA LYS A 120 6.09 18.32 1.14
C LYS A 120 7.11 18.00 0.04
N ASN A 121 7.56 16.75 -0.04
CA ASN A 121 8.56 16.30 -1.00
C ASN A 121 8.09 16.44 -2.46
N THR A 122 6.79 16.25 -2.73
CA THR A 122 6.22 16.43 -4.07
C THR A 122 6.01 17.89 -4.44
N ARG A 123 5.73 18.79 -3.49
CA ARG A 123 5.62 20.24 -3.74
C ARG A 123 6.97 20.89 -4.06
N ASN A 124 8.05 20.38 -3.48
CA ASN A 124 9.40 20.92 -3.69
C ASN A 124 10.00 20.55 -5.07
N LYS A 125 9.31 19.73 -5.87
CA LYS A 125 9.75 19.37 -7.22
C LYS A 125 9.27 20.38 -8.26
N LYS A 126 10.18 20.85 -9.12
CA LYS A 126 9.91 21.83 -10.19
C LYS A 126 8.80 21.43 -11.18
N ASN A 127 8.54 20.12 -11.35
CA ASN A 127 7.52 19.61 -12.26
C ASN A 127 6.38 18.91 -11.51
N LYS A 128 5.12 19.21 -11.87
CA LYS A 128 3.95 18.50 -11.34
C LYS A 128 4.01 17.02 -11.75
N GLN A 129 4.37 16.16 -10.80
CA GLN A 129 4.35 14.71 -11.00
C GLN A 129 2.91 14.20 -11.15
N THR A 130 2.70 13.25 -12.06
CA THR A 130 1.43 12.53 -12.20
C THR A 130 1.15 11.67 -10.96
N PHE A 131 -0.10 11.29 -10.72
CA PHE A 131 -0.47 10.47 -9.55
C PHE A 131 0.36 9.16 -9.45
N ILE A 132 0.58 8.49 -10.58
CA ILE A 132 1.42 7.28 -10.65
C ILE A 132 2.90 7.60 -10.32
N GLN A 133 3.40 8.78 -10.69
CA GLN A 133 4.76 9.21 -10.34
C GLN A 133 4.92 9.60 -8.86
N ARG A 134 3.81 9.66 -8.09
CA ARG A 134 3.78 9.92 -6.65
C ARG A 134 3.59 8.65 -5.82
N LEU A 135 3.57 7.48 -6.44
CA LEU A 135 3.49 6.21 -5.71
C LEU A 135 4.70 6.06 -4.79
N LEU A 136 4.43 5.76 -3.52
CA LEU A 136 5.46 5.56 -2.50
C LEU A 136 5.65 4.07 -2.20
N SER A 137 6.88 3.58 -2.31
CA SER A 137 7.22 2.24 -1.82
C SER A 137 7.29 2.27 -0.29
N LEU A 138 6.37 1.59 0.39
CA LEU A 138 6.32 1.62 1.86
C LEU A 138 7.57 1.02 2.52
N PRO A 139 8.09 -0.14 2.09
CA PRO A 139 9.31 -0.70 2.68
C PRO A 139 10.52 0.22 2.50
N GLU A 140 10.65 0.89 1.35
CA GLU A 140 11.77 1.82 1.12
C GLU A 140 11.64 3.05 2.01
N PHE A 141 10.43 3.64 2.06
CA PHE A 141 10.19 4.85 2.85
C PHE A 141 10.35 4.64 4.36
N LEU A 142 9.88 3.50 4.89
CA LEU A 142 10.01 3.20 6.32
C LEU A 142 11.45 2.89 6.74
N ASN A 143 12.31 2.52 5.80
CA ASN A 143 13.74 2.27 6.05
C ASN A 143 14.62 3.50 5.81
N GLU A 144 14.08 4.61 5.30
CA GLU A 144 14.83 5.86 5.17
C GLU A 144 15.08 6.46 6.57
N PRO A 145 16.33 6.79 6.93
CA PRO A 145 16.61 7.45 8.20
C PRO A 145 15.88 8.79 8.28
N ASN A 146 15.26 9.08 9.43
CA ASN A 146 14.61 10.37 9.70
C ASN A 146 15.61 11.52 9.57
N GLU A 147 15.66 12.19 8.41
CA GLU A 147 16.51 13.39 8.23
C GLU A 147 16.09 14.56 9.16
N MET A 148 14.94 14.48 9.83
CA MET A 148 14.51 15.46 10.84
C MET A 148 15.06 15.22 12.26
N ALA A 149 15.83 14.14 12.50
CA ALA A 149 16.54 13.95 13.77
C ALA A 149 17.86 14.74 13.85
N ASN A 150 18.26 15.41 12.76
CA ASN A 150 19.53 16.14 12.66
C ASN A 150 19.35 17.57 12.12
N ASP A 151 18.23 18.24 12.40
CA ASP A 151 18.14 19.68 12.11
C ASP A 151 18.69 20.48 13.31
N PRO A 152 19.91 21.04 13.25
CA PRO A 152 20.47 21.86 14.31
C PRO A 152 19.76 23.23 14.47
N ALA A 153 18.71 23.53 13.71
CA ALA A 153 17.95 24.78 13.83
C ALA A 153 16.90 24.80 14.97
N LEU A 154 16.84 23.77 15.82
CA LEU A 154 15.89 23.67 16.94
C LEU A 154 16.54 23.44 18.32
N ILE A 155 17.80 23.82 18.50
CA ILE A 155 18.43 23.97 19.84
C ILE A 155 18.73 25.44 20.08
#